data_AF-A0A2A2VM08-F1
#
_entry.id   AF-A0A2A2VM08-F1
#
_cell.length_a   1.000
_cell.length_b   1.000
_cell.length_c   1.000
_cell.angle_alpha   90.00
_cell.angle_beta   90.00
_cell.angle_gamma   90.00
#
_symmetry.space_group_name_H-M   'P 1'
#
loop_
_entity.id
_entity.type
_entity.pdbx_description
1 polymer ?
#
loop_
_entity_poly.entity_id
_entity_poly.type
_entity_poly.pdbx_seq_one_letter_code
_entity_poly.pdbx_strand_id
1 'polypeptide(L)'
;MENDMAMDDKELGNLIGSDKVEGTAVYGSDERKIGSIERVMIDKKSGRVSYAVLGFGGILGLGNDHYPLPWQSLKYDTRLGGYVTGVTEQQLRGAPKYGSERDWNWADIGTTRAVNDYYGVPLV
;
A
#
# COMPACT_ATOMS: atom_id res chain seq x y z
N MET A 1 10.89 -13.45 -37.21
CA MET A 1 10.98 -13.85 -35.80
C MET A 1 11.65 -12.70 -35.09
N GLU A 2 10.87 -11.71 -34.64
CA GLU A 2 11.34 -10.64 -33.76
C GLU A 2 10.82 -10.96 -32.36
N ASN A 3 11.73 -10.90 -31.39
CA ASN A 3 11.58 -11.49 -30.08
C ASN A 3 10.69 -10.60 -29.21
N ASP A 4 9.55 -11.15 -28.80
CA ASP A 4 8.43 -10.51 -28.09
C ASP A 4 8.73 -10.34 -26.58
N MET A 5 9.87 -9.74 -26.25
CA MET A 5 10.28 -9.43 -24.87
C MET A 5 10.63 -7.96 -24.75
N ALA A 6 9.62 -7.09 -24.84
CA ALA A 6 9.70 -5.83 -24.11
C ALA A 6 9.79 -6.21 -22.64
N MET A 7 10.99 -6.16 -22.05
CA MET A 7 11.08 -6.09 -20.60
C MET A 7 10.20 -4.91 -20.18
N ASP A 8 9.27 -5.15 -19.27
CA ASP A 8 8.57 -4.05 -18.62
C ASP A 8 9.66 -3.30 -17.84
N ASP A 9 10.20 -2.21 -18.41
CA ASP A 9 11.35 -1.42 -17.89
C ASP A 9 11.15 -0.91 -16.45
N LYS A 10 9.95 -1.13 -15.91
CA LYS A 10 9.47 -0.78 -14.56
C LYS A 10 9.72 -1.88 -13.53
N GLU A 11 10.18 -3.07 -13.94
CA GLU A 11 10.53 -4.18 -13.04
C GLU A 11 11.93 -4.70 -13.33
N LEU A 12 12.81 -4.56 -12.35
CA LEU A 12 14.22 -4.97 -12.43
C LEU A 12 14.50 -6.00 -11.33
N GLY A 13 14.37 -7.29 -11.65
CA GLY A 13 14.56 -8.37 -10.69
C GLY A 13 13.56 -8.27 -9.52
N ASN A 14 14.06 -7.95 -8.32
CA ASN A 14 13.23 -7.77 -7.12
C ASN A 14 12.82 -6.30 -6.88
N LEU A 15 13.03 -5.43 -7.85
CA LEU A 15 12.70 -4.00 -7.77
C LEU A 15 11.46 -3.70 -8.62
N ILE A 16 10.58 -2.88 -8.06
CA ILE A 16 9.39 -2.37 -8.73
C ILE A 16 9.45 -0.84 -8.74
N GLY A 17 9.23 -0.24 -9.91
CA GLY A 17 9.14 1.20 -10.08
C GLY A 17 8.00 1.80 -9.26
N SER A 18 8.19 2.99 -8.69
CA SER A 18 7.17 3.64 -7.86
C SER A 18 5.87 3.89 -8.64
N ASP A 19 5.98 4.19 -9.93
CA ASP A 19 4.87 4.36 -10.86
C ASP A 19 4.08 3.07 -11.13
N LYS A 20 4.70 1.90 -10.88
CA LYS A 20 4.02 0.61 -10.91
C LYS A 20 3.45 0.25 -9.54
N VAL A 21 4.12 0.61 -8.45
CA VAL A 21 3.59 0.42 -7.08
C VAL A 21 2.27 1.17 -6.91
N GLU A 22 2.20 2.43 -7.34
CA GLU A 22 0.97 3.20 -7.35
C GLU A 22 -0.06 2.60 -8.31
N GLY A 23 -1.31 2.49 -7.86
CA GLY A 23 -2.39 1.83 -8.59
C GLY A 23 -2.40 0.31 -8.51
N THR A 24 -1.33 -0.34 -8.00
CA THR A 24 -1.31 -1.79 -7.83
C THR A 24 -2.42 -2.25 -6.91
N ALA A 25 -3.15 -3.30 -7.31
CA ALA A 25 -4.24 -3.86 -6.55
C ALA A 25 -3.75 -4.48 -5.23
N VAL A 26 -4.56 -4.32 -4.17
CA VAL A 26 -4.37 -4.97 -2.88
C VAL A 26 -5.49 -5.96 -2.64
N TYR A 27 -5.12 -7.18 -2.27
CA TYR A 27 -5.99 -8.31 -2.03
C TYR A 27 -5.91 -8.74 -0.55
N GLY A 28 -7.02 -9.26 -0.04
CA GLY A 28 -7.04 -9.92 1.26
C GLY A 28 -6.49 -11.34 1.19
N SER A 29 -6.36 -11.98 2.35
CA SER A 29 -6.00 -13.41 2.47
C SER A 29 -6.97 -14.36 1.75
N ASP A 30 -8.18 -13.89 1.43
CA ASP A 30 -9.20 -14.61 0.66
C ASP A 30 -9.11 -14.38 -0.86
N GLU A 31 -8.00 -13.78 -1.32
CA GLU A 31 -7.74 -13.40 -2.71
C GLU A 31 -8.78 -12.42 -3.30
N ARG A 32 -9.61 -11.79 -2.46
CA ARG A 32 -10.56 -10.75 -2.91
C ARG A 32 -9.89 -9.38 -2.93
N LYS A 33 -10.14 -8.62 -3.99
CA LYS A 33 -9.63 -7.26 -4.13
C LYS A 33 -10.28 -6.36 -3.08
N ILE A 34 -9.44 -5.75 -2.25
CA ILE A 34 -9.83 -4.79 -1.21
C ILE A 34 -9.74 -3.36 -1.75
N GLY A 35 -8.69 -3.06 -2.52
CA GLY A 35 -8.44 -1.72 -3.03
C GLY A 35 -7.20 -1.64 -3.90
N SER A 36 -6.53 -0.50 -3.89
CA SER A 36 -5.25 -0.29 -4.58
C SER A 36 -4.34 0.64 -3.78
N ILE A 37 -3.03 0.49 -3.96
CA ILE A 37 -2.04 1.41 -3.41
C ILE A 37 -2.23 2.77 -4.07
N GLU A 38 -2.41 3.81 -3.28
CA GLU A 38 -2.53 5.17 -3.78
C GLU A 38 -1.19 5.88 -3.81
N ARG A 39 -0.40 5.69 -2.75
CA ARG A 39 0.96 6.24 -2.62
C ARG A 39 1.75 5.45 -1.59
N VAL A 40 3.07 5.57 -1.64
CA VAL A 40 3.97 5.07 -0.59
C VAL A 40 4.64 6.22 0.14
N MET A 41 4.83 6.03 1.44
CA MET A 41 5.45 7.03 2.30
C MET A 41 6.87 6.58 2.64
N ILE A 42 7.83 7.36 2.16
CA ILE A 42 9.26 7.07 2.26
C ILE A 42 9.83 7.92 3.39
N ASP A 43 10.56 7.28 4.31
CA ASP A 43 11.31 7.99 5.33
C ASP A 43 12.42 8.82 4.67
N LYS A 44 12.40 10.14 4.87
CA LYS A 44 13.28 11.09 4.18
C LYS A 44 14.77 10.89 4.50
N LYS A 45 15.10 10.25 5.62
CA LYS A 45 16.49 10.06 6.07
C LYS A 45 17.08 8.74 5.61
N SER A 46 16.34 7.64 5.79
CA SER A 46 16.79 6.29 5.46
C SER A 46 16.47 5.87 4.03
N GLY A 47 15.53 6.55 3.36
CA GLY A 47 15.04 6.17 2.03
C GLY A 47 14.18 4.90 2.03
N ARG A 48 13.83 4.36 3.20
CA ARG A 48 13.01 3.15 3.33
C ARG A 48 11.53 3.49 3.27
N VAL A 49 10.75 2.67 2.56
CA VAL A 49 9.29 2.77 2.59
C VAL A 49 8.80 2.36 3.98
N SER A 50 8.11 3.26 4.66
CA SER A 50 7.56 3.02 6.01
C SER A 50 6.15 2.42 5.93
N TYR A 51 5.27 3.04 5.15
CA TYR A 51 3.90 2.60 4.98
C TYR A 51 3.40 2.91 3.57
N ALA A 52 2.44 2.13 3.09
CA ALA A 52 1.67 2.43 1.89
C ALA A 52 0.27 2.91 2.28
N VAL A 53 -0.29 3.81 1.49
CA VAL A 53 -1.67 4.25 1.66
C VAL A 53 -2.54 3.41 0.74
N LEU A 54 -3.42 2.61 1.32
CA LEU A 54 -4.46 1.88 0.61
C LEU A 54 -5.66 2.82 0.38
N GLY A 55 -6.03 3.01 -0.88
CA GLY A 55 -7.32 3.59 -1.25
C GLY A 55 -8.39 2.50 -1.25
N PHE A 56 -9.44 2.68 -0.44
CA PHE A 56 -10.54 1.74 -0.29
C PHE A 56 -11.86 2.39 -0.70
N GLY A 57 -12.57 1.75 -1.63
CA GLY A 57 -13.91 2.14 -2.05
C GLY A 57 -13.97 3.42 -2.88
N GLY A 58 -13.93 3.28 -4.21
CA GLY A 58 -14.15 4.35 -5.17
C GLY A 58 -13.18 4.29 -6.36
N ILE A 59 -13.28 5.30 -7.23
CA ILE A 59 -12.37 5.52 -8.37
C ILE A 59 -11.22 6.38 -7.83
N LEU A 60 -9.97 6.13 -8.25
CA LEU A 60 -8.77 6.86 -7.81
C LEU A 60 -9.03 8.39 -7.68
N GLY A 61 -9.10 8.92 -6.45
CA GLY A 61 -9.14 10.35 -6.16
C GLY A 61 -10.48 10.98 -5.77
N LEU A 62 -11.62 10.27 -5.74
CA LEU A 62 -12.90 10.85 -5.30
C LEU A 62 -13.65 9.95 -4.31
N GLY A 63 -13.73 10.40 -3.05
CA GLY A 63 -14.56 9.77 -2.01
C GLY A 63 -13.98 8.50 -1.38
N ASN A 64 -12.67 8.26 -1.55
CA ASN A 64 -12.00 7.06 -1.02
C ASN A 64 -11.70 7.21 0.48
N ASP A 65 -11.90 6.13 1.24
CA ASP A 65 -11.31 5.98 2.57
C ASP A 65 -9.82 5.62 2.41
N HIS A 66 -8.94 6.28 3.16
CA HIS A 66 -7.49 6.07 3.08
C HIS A 66 -6.99 5.33 4.31
N TYR A 67 -6.27 4.23 4.08
CA TYR A 67 -5.78 3.36 5.15
C TYR A 67 -4.26 3.18 5.06
N PRO A 68 -3.48 3.69 6.02
CA PRO A 68 -2.05 3.43 6.06
C PRO A 68 -1.81 1.96 6.46
N LEU A 69 -1.03 1.25 5.66
CA LEU A 69 -0.61 -0.12 5.89
C LEU A 69 0.92 -0.18 6.01
N PRO A 70 1.48 -0.87 7.01
CA PRO A 70 2.93 -1.08 7.09
C PRO A 70 3.44 -1.75 5.81
N TRP A 71 4.49 -1.20 5.18
CA TRP A 71 4.97 -1.75 3.90
C TRP A 71 5.32 -3.23 3.98
N GLN A 72 5.83 -3.66 5.13
CA GLN A 72 6.26 -5.04 5.37
C GLN A 72 5.10 -6.04 5.44
N SER A 73 3.87 -5.59 5.69
CA SER A 73 2.68 -6.44 5.71
C SER A 73 2.13 -6.74 4.32
N LEU A 74 2.58 -5.99 3.30
CA LEU A 74 2.22 -6.21 1.90
C LEU A 74 3.19 -7.19 1.25
N LYS A 75 2.67 -8.28 0.70
CA LYS A 75 3.44 -9.28 -0.05
C LYS A 75 3.01 -9.30 -1.49
N TYR A 76 3.93 -9.10 -2.43
CA TYR A 76 3.60 -9.16 -3.84
C TYR A 76 3.36 -10.61 -4.26
N ASP A 77 2.17 -10.92 -4.78
CA ASP A 77 1.84 -12.20 -5.39
C ASP A 77 1.84 -12.04 -6.92
N THR A 78 2.81 -12.67 -7.57
CA THR A 78 2.98 -12.60 -9.03
C THR A 78 1.85 -13.26 -9.80
N ARG A 79 1.09 -14.18 -9.20
CA ARG A 79 -0.09 -14.80 -9.84
C ARG A 79 -1.25 -13.81 -9.93
N LEU A 80 -1.38 -12.95 -8.92
CA LEU A 80 -2.43 -11.93 -8.84
C LEU A 80 -2.00 -10.61 -9.48
N GLY A 81 -0.69 -10.41 -9.68
CA GLY A 81 -0.14 -9.14 -10.16
C GLY A 81 -0.37 -8.00 -9.17
N GLY A 82 -0.39 -8.30 -7.87
CA GLY A 82 -0.69 -7.32 -6.84
C GLY A 82 -0.26 -7.74 -5.44
N TYR A 83 -0.53 -6.88 -4.46
CA TYR A 83 -0.14 -7.11 -3.08
C TYR A 83 -1.22 -7.87 -2.32
N VAL A 84 -0.83 -8.83 -1.50
CA VAL A 84 -1.68 -9.53 -0.54
C VAL A 84 -1.37 -9.02 0.86
N THR A 85 -2.43 -8.76 1.63
CA THR A 85 -2.35 -8.36 3.04
C THR A 85 -3.18 -9.29 3.91
N GLY A 86 -2.71 -9.52 5.14
CA GLY A 86 -3.47 -10.21 6.18
C GLY A 86 -4.56 -9.34 6.83
N VAL A 87 -4.61 -8.05 6.48
CA VAL A 87 -5.61 -7.11 7.02
C VAL A 87 -6.96 -7.35 6.34
N THR A 88 -7.98 -7.62 7.14
CA THR A 88 -9.34 -7.85 6.66
C THR A 88 -10.07 -6.54 6.36
N GLU A 89 -11.05 -6.58 5.46
CA GLU A 89 -11.93 -5.44 5.19
C GLU A 89 -12.60 -4.89 6.46
N GLN A 90 -12.98 -5.77 7.40
CA GLN A 90 -13.57 -5.35 8.68
C GLN A 90 -12.57 -4.56 9.54
N GLN A 91 -11.30 -4.97 9.58
CA GLN A 91 -10.24 -4.23 10.27
C GLN A 91 -10.00 -2.86 9.62
N LEU A 92 -10.11 -2.75 8.29
CA LEU A 92 -10.04 -1.46 7.61
C LEU A 92 -11.24 -0.57 7.96
N ARG A 93 -12.46 -1.11 7.90
CA ARG A 93 -13.68 -0.35 8.24
C ARG A 93 -13.69 0.14 9.70
N GLY A 94 -13.06 -0.61 10.61
CA GLY A 94 -12.86 -0.24 12.01
C GLY A 94 -11.59 0.57 12.31
N ALA A 95 -10.69 0.70 11.35
CA ALA A 95 -9.52 1.57 11.47
C ALA A 95 -9.98 3.02 11.52
N PRO A 96 -9.26 3.89 12.25
CA PRO A 96 -9.58 5.31 12.23
C PRO A 96 -9.60 5.77 10.77
N LYS A 97 -10.77 6.25 10.33
CA LYS A 97 -10.97 6.70 8.95
C LYS A 97 -10.31 8.06 8.80
N TYR A 98 -9.40 8.18 7.85
CA TYR A 98 -8.76 9.44 7.54
C TYR A 98 -9.40 9.98 6.26
N GLY A 99 -10.49 10.74 6.44
CA GLY A 99 -11.43 11.11 5.39
C GLY A 99 -10.93 12.15 4.38
N SER A 100 -9.75 12.75 4.57
CA SER A 100 -9.17 13.64 3.56
C SER A 100 -7.67 13.81 3.73
N GLU A 101 -6.95 14.01 2.63
CA GLU A 101 -5.51 14.38 2.61
C GLU A 101 -5.20 15.64 3.44
N ARG A 102 -6.21 16.44 3.79
CA ARG A 102 -6.10 17.70 4.54
C ARG A 102 -6.15 17.52 6.06
N ASP A 103 -6.75 16.44 6.55
CA ASP A 103 -6.87 16.19 7.99
C ASP A 103 -5.66 15.44 8.56
N TRP A 104 -4.74 15.02 7.69
CA TRP A 104 -3.55 14.30 8.09
C TRP A 104 -2.33 15.21 8.16
N ASN A 105 -1.79 15.35 9.37
CA ASN A 105 -0.45 15.92 9.54
C ASN A 105 0.60 14.86 9.19
N TRP A 106 0.97 14.79 7.89
CA TRP A 106 1.99 13.86 7.38
C TRP A 106 3.36 14.05 8.03
N ALA A 107 3.55 15.16 8.77
CA ALA A 107 4.76 15.47 9.51
C ALA A 107 4.78 14.94 10.95
N ASP A 108 3.68 14.37 11.47
CA ASP A 108 3.71 13.82 12.84
C ASP A 108 4.33 12.42 12.87
N ILE A 109 5.56 12.36 13.37
CA ILE A 109 6.43 11.18 13.46
C ILE A 109 5.82 10.10 14.38
N GLY A 110 4.86 10.46 15.25
CA GLY A 110 4.12 9.52 16.11
C GLY A 110 3.27 8.51 15.34
N THR A 111 2.92 8.81 14.09
CA THR A 111 1.91 8.05 13.37
C THR A 111 2.39 6.71 12.84
N THR A 112 3.69 6.55 12.57
CA THR A 112 4.24 5.24 12.18
C THR A 112 4.12 4.22 13.32
N ARG A 113 4.31 4.65 14.58
CA ARG A 113 4.08 3.78 15.74
C ARG A 113 2.61 3.47 15.91
N ALA A 114 1.74 4.49 15.86
CA ALA A 114 0.30 4.28 16.01
C ALA A 114 -0.29 3.32 14.96
N VAL A 115 0.16 3.41 13.70
CA VAL A 115 -0.26 2.50 12.63
C VAL A 115 0.27 1.08 12.88
N ASN A 116 1.56 0.93 13.23
CA ASN A 116 2.14 -0.37 13.53
C ASN A 116 1.48 -1.03 14.75
N ASP A 117 1.21 -0.25 15.80
CA ASP A 117 0.53 -0.69 17.02
C ASP A 117 -0.91 -1.13 16.73
N TYR A 118 -1.62 -0.40 15.85
CA TYR A 118 -3.00 -0.74 15.47
C TYR A 118 -3.08 -2.04 14.67
N TYR A 119 -2.12 -2.29 13.77
CA TYR A 119 -2.08 -3.52 12.96
C TYR A 119 -1.26 -4.66 13.58
N GLY A 120 -0.69 -4.45 14.78
CA GLY A 120 0.07 -5.47 15.51
C GLY A 120 1.35 -5.93 14.81
N VAL A 121 1.96 -5.07 13.97
CA VAL A 121 3.18 -5.41 13.23
C VAL A 121 4.41 -5.06 14.07
N PRO A 122 5.32 -6.01 14.36
CA PRO A 122 6.53 -5.72 15.13
C PRO A 122 7.43 -4.72 14.38
N LEU A 123 7.91 -3.70 15.10
CA LEU A 123 8.95 -2.79 14.62
C LEU A 123 10.25 -3.61 14.42
N VAL A 124 10.77 -3.63 13.20
CA VAL A 124 12.13 -4.14 12.88
C VAL A 124 13.05 -3.02 12.45
#